data_AF-A0A6N7WGF5-F1
#
_entry.id   AF-A0A6N7WGF5-F1
#
_cell.length_a   1.000
_cell.length_b   1.000
_cell.length_c   1.000
_cell.angle_alpha   90.00
_cell.angle_beta   90.00
_cell.angle_gamma   90.00
#
_symmetry.space_group_name_H-M   'P 1'
#
loop_
_entity.id
_entity.type
_entity.pdbx_description
1 polymer ?
#
loop_
_entity_poly.entity_id
_entity_poly.type
_entity_poly.pdbx_seq_one_letter_code
_entity_poly.pdbx_strand_id
1 'polypeptide(L)'
;MYAQVNATNSNSYIERYKAILLQHPEFTPFSWGSNTIYIDTEYTLYDVDKNGIPELIVKEDRSKYYIYSFNGTDVISSDVCYWSYDECLYEYEGNGIAIHDGGMGNMRIENVSLYSMVNNKLVWSGELMSTEECSSFDELYSFLDSLTPINDFLPITDYSHLSN
;
A
#
# COMPACT_ATOMS: atom_id res chain seq x y z
N MET A 1 -28.65 -8.97 -3.11
CA MET A 1 -28.43 -9.99 -4.14
C MET A 1 -26.93 -10.16 -4.22
N TYR A 2 -26.38 -11.18 -3.55
CA TYR A 2 -24.93 -11.39 -3.44
C TYR A 2 -24.43 -11.90 -4.79
N ALA A 3 -23.52 -11.16 -5.42
CA ALA A 3 -22.86 -11.63 -6.62
C ALA A 3 -22.00 -12.84 -6.25
N GLN A 4 -22.24 -13.97 -6.93
CA GLN A 4 -21.34 -15.12 -6.90
C GLN A 4 -19.96 -14.67 -7.38
N VAL A 5 -18.98 -14.71 -6.49
CA VAL A 5 -17.56 -14.64 -6.85
C VAL A 5 -17.29 -15.81 -7.78
N ASN A 6 -17.17 -15.54 -9.07
CA ASN A 6 -16.91 -16.56 -10.08
C ASN A 6 -15.52 -17.16 -9.83
N ALA A 7 -15.47 -18.43 -9.43
CA ALA A 7 -14.25 -19.22 -9.25
C ALA A 7 -13.36 -19.32 -10.51
N THR A 8 -13.80 -18.81 -11.65
CA THR A 8 -13.00 -18.67 -12.87
C THR A 8 -12.02 -17.49 -12.84
N ASN A 9 -12.25 -16.47 -12.00
CA ASN A 9 -11.37 -15.31 -11.90
C ASN A 9 -10.27 -15.48 -10.82
N SER A 10 -10.49 -16.32 -9.80
CA SER A 10 -9.53 -16.48 -8.68
C SER A 10 -8.19 -17.07 -9.09
N ASN A 11 -8.20 -18.17 -9.86
CA ASN A 11 -6.96 -18.73 -10.44
C ASN A 11 -6.30 -17.78 -11.46
N SER A 12 -7.03 -16.78 -11.98
CA SER A 12 -6.53 -15.92 -13.06
C SER A 12 -5.63 -14.79 -12.55
N TYR A 13 -5.85 -14.28 -11.34
CA TYR A 13 -5.00 -13.24 -10.76
C TYR A 13 -3.73 -13.82 -10.12
N ILE A 14 -3.80 -15.02 -9.52
CA ILE A 14 -2.66 -15.64 -8.82
C ILE A 14 -1.44 -15.76 -9.73
N GLU A 15 -1.59 -16.37 -10.91
CA GLU A 15 -0.48 -16.57 -11.84
C GLU A 15 0.02 -15.24 -12.44
N ARG A 16 -0.86 -14.24 -12.59
CA ARG A 16 -0.44 -12.90 -13.01
C ARG A 16 0.38 -12.20 -11.95
N TYR A 17 -0.05 -12.27 -10.69
CA TYR A 17 0.68 -11.67 -9.57
C TYR A 17 2.03 -12.33 -9.38
N LYS A 18 2.14 -13.66 -9.48
CA LYS A 18 3.45 -14.33 -9.54
C LYS A 18 4.33 -13.80 -10.67
N ALA A 19 3.77 -13.61 -11.87
CA ALA A 19 4.52 -13.08 -13.02
C ALA A 19 4.93 -11.61 -12.84
N ILE A 20 4.15 -10.81 -12.09
CA ILE A 20 4.49 -9.43 -11.73
C ILE A 20 5.62 -9.43 -10.69
N LEU A 21 5.50 -10.25 -9.63
CA LEU A 21 6.54 -10.36 -8.59
C LEU A 21 7.91 -10.71 -9.18
N LEU A 22 7.97 -11.59 -10.19
CA LEU A 22 9.22 -11.92 -10.89
C LEU A 22 9.87 -10.76 -11.67
N GLN A 23 9.18 -9.64 -11.87
CA GLN A 23 9.71 -8.44 -12.54
C GLN A 23 10.37 -7.47 -11.56
N HIS A 24 10.11 -7.60 -10.26
CA HIS A 24 10.73 -6.78 -9.23
C HIS A 24 12.06 -7.39 -8.78
N PRO A 25 13.04 -6.56 -8.38
CA PRO A 25 14.25 -7.07 -7.76
C PRO A 25 13.92 -7.70 -6.40
N GLU A 26 14.67 -8.72 -5.98
CA GLU A 26 14.52 -9.31 -4.63
C GLU A 26 14.91 -8.31 -3.52
N PHE A 27 15.75 -7.34 -3.83
CA PHE A 27 16.21 -6.31 -2.91
C PHE A 27 16.57 -5.01 -3.64
N THR A 28 16.33 -3.88 -2.97
CA THR A 28 16.68 -2.54 -3.49
C THR A 28 17.81 -1.93 -2.66
N PRO A 29 18.88 -1.39 -3.28
CA PRO A 29 19.93 -0.69 -2.56
C PRO A 29 19.43 0.68 -2.08
N PHE A 30 19.63 0.96 -0.80
CA PHE A 30 19.39 2.26 -0.18
C PHE A 30 20.69 2.83 0.39
N SER A 31 21.07 4.02 -0.08
CA SER A 31 22.27 4.71 0.39
C SER A 31 21.90 5.71 1.48
N TRP A 32 22.53 5.57 2.64
CA TRP A 32 22.43 6.54 3.73
C TRP A 32 23.84 6.95 4.18
N GLY A 33 24.21 8.20 3.91
CA GLY A 33 25.58 8.66 4.05
C GLY A 33 26.53 7.84 3.17
N SER A 34 27.55 7.23 3.76
CA SER A 34 28.52 6.36 3.07
C SER A 34 28.14 4.87 3.09
N ASN A 35 27.04 4.49 3.74
CA ASN A 35 26.63 3.09 3.86
C ASN A 35 25.58 2.75 2.79
N THR A 36 25.67 1.55 2.24
CA THR A 36 24.60 0.95 1.43
C THR A 36 23.99 -0.18 2.22
N ILE A 37 22.69 -0.09 2.46
CA ILE A 37 21.89 -1.19 2.99
C ILE A 37 21.03 -1.73 1.84
N TYR A 38 20.71 -3.02 1.91
CA TYR A 38 19.78 -3.66 0.98
C TYR A 38 18.48 -3.89 1.73
N ILE A 39 17.38 -3.45 1.14
CA ILE A 39 16.04 -3.62 1.68
C ILE A 39 15.39 -4.72 0.84
N ASP A 40 14.88 -5.75 1.50
CA ASP A 40 14.17 -6.84 0.83
C ASP A 40 12.88 -6.30 0.23
N THR A 41 12.58 -6.74 -1.00
CA THR A 41 11.28 -6.48 -1.61
C THR A 41 10.27 -7.44 -0.99
N GLU A 42 9.15 -6.89 -0.54
CA GLU A 42 8.08 -7.63 0.10
C GLU A 42 6.76 -7.38 -0.64
N TYR A 43 5.77 -8.22 -0.42
CA TYR A 43 4.43 -8.02 -0.97
C TYR A 43 3.33 -8.49 -0.03
N THR A 44 2.13 -7.99 -0.26
CA THR A 44 0.90 -8.47 0.36
C THR A 44 -0.26 -8.41 -0.63
N LEU A 45 -1.41 -8.98 -0.24
CA LEU A 45 -2.65 -8.93 -1.01
C LEU A 45 -3.73 -8.23 -0.18
N TYR A 46 -4.40 -7.25 -0.78
CA TYR A 46 -5.49 -6.53 -0.13
C TYR A 46 -6.57 -6.15 -1.13
N ASP A 47 -7.83 -6.44 -0.82
CA ASP A 47 -9.00 -6.03 -1.62
C ASP A 47 -9.32 -4.57 -1.32
N VAL A 48 -8.79 -3.67 -2.16
CA VAL A 48 -8.85 -2.21 -1.98
C VAL A 48 -10.26 -1.69 -2.22
N ASP A 49 -10.94 -2.20 -3.24
CA ASP A 49 -12.25 -1.71 -3.66
C ASP A 49 -13.43 -2.58 -3.17
N LYS A 50 -13.14 -3.63 -2.39
CA LYS A 50 -14.09 -4.56 -1.79
C LYS A 50 -14.89 -5.35 -2.82
N ASN A 51 -14.30 -5.59 -4.00
CA ASN A 51 -14.97 -6.29 -5.10
C ASN A 51 -14.83 -7.83 -5.02
N GLY A 52 -14.04 -8.35 -4.06
CA GLY A 52 -13.74 -9.77 -3.87
C GLY A 52 -12.53 -10.28 -4.65
N ILE A 53 -11.77 -9.41 -5.32
CA ILE A 53 -10.49 -9.70 -5.97
C ILE A 53 -9.44 -8.80 -5.31
N PRO A 54 -8.47 -9.36 -4.60
CA PRO A 54 -7.45 -8.54 -3.96
C PRO A 54 -6.52 -7.90 -5.00
N GLU A 55 -6.09 -6.67 -4.74
CA GLU A 55 -4.93 -6.04 -5.37
C GLU A 55 -3.63 -6.60 -4.79
N LEU A 56 -2.60 -6.68 -5.64
CA LEU A 56 -1.24 -6.97 -5.23
C LEU A 56 -0.54 -5.68 -4.82
N ILE A 57 -0.03 -5.62 -3.59
CA ILE A 57 0.76 -4.50 -3.08
C ILE A 57 2.21 -4.96 -2.93
N VAL A 58 3.14 -4.33 -3.65
CA VAL A 58 4.58 -4.62 -3.59
C VAL A 58 5.30 -3.45 -2.96
N LYS A 59 6.15 -3.74 -1.97
CA LYS A 59 7.01 -2.79 -1.27
C LYS A 59 8.46 -3.08 -1.68
N GLU A 60 9.01 -2.30 -2.61
CA GLU A 60 10.38 -2.48 -3.10
C GLU A 60 11.44 -1.86 -2.18
N ASP A 61 11.06 -0.80 -1.48
CA ASP A 61 11.91 -0.16 -0.48
C ASP A 61 11.03 0.50 0.60
N ARG A 62 11.63 1.34 1.45
CA ARG A 62 10.93 2.01 2.55
C ARG A 62 9.81 2.95 2.10
N SER A 63 9.80 3.37 0.84
CA SER A 63 8.90 4.42 0.37
C SER A 63 8.21 4.07 -0.95
N LYS A 64 8.76 3.15 -1.76
CA LYS A 64 8.15 2.74 -3.03
C LYS A 64 7.18 1.59 -2.85
N TYR A 65 5.90 1.90 -3.04
CA TYR A 65 4.81 0.94 -3.08
C TYR A 65 4.21 0.87 -4.48
N TYR A 66 3.97 -0.33 -4.97
CA TYR A 66 3.32 -0.57 -6.25
C TYR A 66 2.02 -1.31 -5.99
N ILE A 67 0.92 -0.84 -6.56
CA ILE A 67 -0.39 -1.47 -6.36
C ILE A 67 -0.95 -1.90 -7.72
N TYR A 68 -1.05 -3.22 -7.89
CA TYR A 68 -1.48 -3.85 -9.12
C TYR A 68 -2.90 -4.38 -8.96
N SER A 69 -3.84 -3.72 -9.62
CA SER A 69 -5.14 -4.31 -9.86
C SER A 69 -5.00 -5.47 -10.84
N PHE A 70 -5.92 -6.44 -10.79
CA PHE A 70 -5.89 -7.58 -11.71
C PHE A 70 -5.86 -7.16 -13.20
N ASN A 71 -6.43 -5.99 -13.51
CA ASN A 71 -6.62 -5.47 -14.87
C ASN A 71 -5.75 -4.25 -15.21
N GLY A 72 -4.84 -3.81 -14.34
CA GLY A 72 -4.09 -2.57 -14.54
C GLY A 72 -2.88 -2.38 -13.63
N THR A 73 -2.04 -1.41 -13.95
CA THR A 73 -0.84 -1.02 -13.20
C THR A 73 -1.00 0.37 -12.61
N ASP A 74 -0.71 0.53 -11.33
CA ASP A 74 -0.49 1.85 -10.72
C ASP A 74 0.70 1.83 -9.74
N VAL A 75 1.28 3.00 -9.49
CA VAL A 75 2.50 3.20 -8.69
C VAL A 75 2.26 4.28 -7.63
N ILE A 76 2.47 3.95 -6.36
CA ILE A 76 2.52 4.92 -5.27
C ILE A 76 3.99 5.27 -5.03
N SER A 77 4.39 6.47 -5.44
CA SER A 77 5.76 6.98 -5.31
C SER A 77 6.19 7.12 -3.84
N SER A 78 7.51 7.10 -3.64
CA SER A 78 8.20 7.38 -2.38
C SER A 78 7.80 8.65 -1.67
N ASP A 79 7.20 9.58 -2.40
CA ASP A 79 6.86 10.91 -1.92
C ASP A 79 5.53 10.91 -1.16
N VAL A 80 4.78 9.80 -1.17
CA VAL A 80 3.48 9.63 -0.47
C VAL A 80 3.61 8.71 0.75
N CYS A 81 4.67 7.90 0.84
CA CYS A 81 5.04 7.14 2.04
C CYS A 81 6.43 7.57 2.50
N TYR A 82 6.67 8.88 2.57
CA TYR A 82 7.99 9.38 2.91
C TYR A 82 8.20 9.42 4.44
N TRP A 83 9.30 8.80 4.87
CA TRP A 83 9.96 8.94 6.18
C TRP A 83 9.21 8.48 7.45
N SER A 84 9.65 7.30 7.92
CA SER A 84 9.68 6.78 9.30
C SER A 84 8.50 6.01 9.86
N TYR A 85 7.45 5.79 9.07
CA TYR A 85 6.37 4.89 9.46
C TYR A 85 6.63 3.51 8.89
N ASP A 86 6.79 2.52 9.78
CA ASP A 86 6.86 1.11 9.38
C ASP A 86 5.53 0.65 8.72
N GLU A 87 4.44 1.39 8.97
CA GLU A 87 3.08 1.12 8.51
C GLU A 87 2.46 2.42 7.93
N CYS A 88 2.63 2.67 6.62
CA CYS A 88 2.01 3.85 5.95
C CYS A 88 0.64 3.54 5.31
N LEU A 89 0.30 2.26 5.17
CA LEU A 89 -0.91 1.80 4.48
C LEU A 89 -1.93 1.29 5.49
N TYR A 90 -3.15 1.79 5.38
CA TYR A 90 -4.25 1.44 6.25
C TYR A 90 -5.48 1.04 5.46
N GLU A 91 -6.21 0.08 6.04
CA GLU A 91 -7.50 -0.35 5.54
C GLU A 91 -8.50 0.80 5.51
N TYR A 92 -9.35 0.81 4.48
CA TYR A 92 -10.51 1.69 4.40
C TYR A 92 -11.76 0.84 4.18
N GLU A 93 -12.83 1.12 4.94
CA GLU A 93 -14.07 0.31 4.88
C GLU A 93 -14.78 0.41 3.52
N GLY A 94 -14.50 1.48 2.76
CA GLY A 94 -15.08 1.72 1.44
C GLY A 94 -14.15 1.35 0.28
N ASN A 95 -14.39 2.00 -0.85
CA ASN A 95 -13.53 1.89 -2.02
C ASN A 95 -12.24 2.69 -1.83
N GLY A 96 -11.16 2.04 -1.41
CA GLY A 96 -9.85 2.67 -1.32
C GLY A 96 -8.93 2.16 -0.24
N ILE A 97 -7.86 2.92 -0.03
CA ILE A 97 -6.88 2.77 1.05
C ILE A 97 -6.60 4.14 1.65
N ALA A 98 -6.37 4.15 2.97
CA ALA A 98 -5.85 5.31 3.66
C ALA A 98 -4.32 5.24 3.67
N ILE A 99 -3.67 6.36 3.36
CA ILE A 99 -2.21 6.47 3.34
C ILE A 99 -1.79 7.58 4.28
N HIS A 100 -0.94 7.23 5.25
CA HIS A 100 -0.32 8.18 6.16
C HIS A 100 0.99 8.69 5.55
N ASP A 101 1.09 10.01 5.39
CA ASP A 101 2.24 10.70 4.84
C ASP A 101 2.64 11.88 5.73
N GLY A 102 3.90 12.31 5.63
CA GLY A 102 4.39 13.52 6.29
C GLY A 102 5.90 13.61 6.41
N GLY A 103 6.41 14.83 6.64
CA GLY A 103 7.85 15.10 6.66
C GLY A 103 8.46 15.17 8.06
N MET A 104 9.76 14.88 8.20
CA MET A 104 10.51 15.22 9.42
C MET A 104 10.97 16.69 9.43
N GLY A 105 11.22 17.22 10.63
CA GLY A 105 11.88 18.51 10.85
C GLY A 105 10.94 19.56 11.45
N ASN A 106 11.35 20.83 11.37
CA ASN A 106 10.67 21.93 12.07
C ASN A 106 9.32 22.34 11.45
N MET A 107 8.93 21.77 10.31
CA MET A 107 7.64 22.01 9.65
C MET A 107 6.87 20.69 9.48
N ARG A 108 7.03 19.73 10.39
CA ARG A 108 6.36 18.43 10.37
C ARG A 108 4.86 18.65 10.17
N ILE A 109 4.40 18.40 8.95
CA ILE A 109 3.00 18.32 8.57
C ILE A 109 2.78 16.85 8.24
N GLU A 110 1.79 16.26 8.90
CA GLU A 110 1.35 14.90 8.64
C GLU A 110 -0.09 14.93 8.17
N ASN A 111 -0.39 14.07 7.21
CA ASN A 111 -1.73 13.90 6.68
C ASN A 111 -2.04 12.42 6.50
N VAL A 112 -3.33 12.11 6.50
CA VAL A 112 -3.85 10.83 6.07
C VAL A 112 -4.71 11.10 4.85
N SER A 113 -4.29 10.60 3.70
CA SER A 113 -4.98 10.78 2.42
C SER A 113 -5.74 9.53 2.02
N LEU A 114 -6.93 9.70 1.45
CA LEU A 114 -7.70 8.62 0.85
C LEU A 114 -7.39 8.50 -0.64
N TYR A 115 -7.03 7.30 -1.08
CA TYR A 115 -6.96 6.94 -2.48
C TYR A 115 -8.03 5.90 -2.79
N SER A 116 -8.91 6.17 -3.75
CA SER A 116 -9.99 5.26 -4.16
C SER A 116 -9.68 4.60 -5.49
N MET A 117 -10.19 3.38 -5.69
CA MET A 117 -10.07 2.69 -6.96
C MET A 117 -11.07 3.28 -7.98
N VAL A 118 -10.55 3.81 -9.09
CA VAL A 118 -11.33 4.33 -10.21
C VAL A 118 -10.76 3.76 -11.50
N ASN A 119 -11.57 2.97 -12.21
CA ASN A 119 -11.16 2.29 -13.45
C ASN A 119 -9.85 1.50 -13.30
N ASN A 120 -9.73 0.70 -12.24
CA ASN A 120 -8.57 -0.14 -11.91
C ASN A 120 -7.27 0.63 -11.60
N LYS A 121 -7.40 1.91 -11.20
CA LYS A 121 -6.30 2.79 -10.79
C LYS A 121 -6.60 3.45 -9.46
N LEU A 122 -5.57 3.74 -8.69
CA LEU A 122 -5.71 4.50 -7.46
C LEU A 122 -5.71 5.99 -7.76
N VAL A 123 -6.75 6.67 -7.31
CA VAL A 123 -6.93 8.11 -7.51
C VAL A 123 -7.11 8.77 -6.16
N TRP A 124 -6.30 9.81 -5.91
CA TRP A 124 -6.48 10.65 -4.73
C TRP A 124 -7.91 11.18 -4.69
N SER A 125 -8.60 10.90 -3.58
CA SER A 125 -10.03 11.16 -3.42
C SER A 125 -10.33 12.18 -2.34
N GLY A 126 -9.35 12.47 -1.49
CA GLY A 126 -9.47 13.51 -0.48
C GLY A 126 -8.46 13.32 0.65
N GLU A 127 -8.40 14.33 1.51
CA GLU A 127 -7.73 14.23 2.80
C GLU A 127 -8.72 13.71 3.85
N LEU A 128 -8.29 12.76 4.68
CA LEU A 128 -9.04 12.24 5.83
C LEU A 128 -8.70 13.01 7.11
N MET A 129 -7.43 13.36 7.28
CA MET A 129 -6.94 14.12 8.43
C MET A 129 -5.63 14.82 8.09
N SER A 130 -5.37 15.98 8.71
CA SER A 130 -4.09 16.69 8.60
C SER A 130 -3.80 17.54 9.82
N THR A 131 -2.52 17.62 10.17
CA THR A 131 -2.02 18.54 11.19
C THR A 131 -1.94 19.99 10.71
N GLU A 132 -2.05 20.24 9.40
CA GLU A 132 -2.07 21.58 8.82
C GLU A 132 -3.45 22.24 8.98
N GLU A 133 -4.53 21.46 8.77
CA GLU A 133 -5.88 22.02 8.65
C GLU A 133 -6.64 22.17 9.97
N CYS A 134 -6.17 21.61 11.09
CA CYS A 134 -6.53 21.91 12.50
C CYS A 134 -6.27 20.75 13.47
N SER A 135 -5.81 19.57 13.01
CA SER A 135 -5.62 18.42 13.90
C SER A 135 -4.31 18.53 14.69
N SER A 136 -4.35 18.14 15.96
CA SER A 136 -3.12 17.90 16.70
C SER A 136 -2.48 16.57 16.27
N PHE A 137 -1.17 16.41 16.51
CA PHE A 137 -0.51 15.11 16.33
C PHE A 137 -1.19 14.00 17.15
N ASP A 138 -1.65 14.30 18.37
CA ASP A 138 -2.34 13.33 19.22
C ASP A 138 -3.67 12.87 18.61
N GLU A 139 -4.42 13.78 17.99
CA GLU A 139 -5.64 13.44 17.26
C GLU A 139 -5.34 12.62 16.00
N LEU A 140 -4.28 12.96 15.27
CA LEU A 140 -3.84 12.19 14.10
C LEU A 140 -3.43 10.76 14.48
N TYR A 141 -2.62 10.58 15.52
CA TYR A 141 -2.24 9.24 15.97
C TYR A 141 -3.41 8.47 16.55
N SER A 142 -4.34 9.14 17.27
CA SER A 142 -5.58 8.49 17.72
C SER A 142 -6.45 8.03 16.55
N PHE A 143 -6.45 8.78 15.44
CA PHE A 143 -7.12 8.38 14.21
C PHE A 143 -6.42 7.19 13.55
N LEU A 144 -5.09 7.20 13.43
CA LEU A 144 -4.33 6.06 12.91
C LEU A 144 -4.52 4.79 13.75
N ASP A 145 -4.51 4.90 15.09
CA ASP A 145 -4.78 3.81 16.03
C ASP A 145 -6.20 3.21 15.86
N SER A 146 -7.12 3.96 15.25
CA SER A 146 -8.47 3.49 14.93
C SER A 146 -8.56 2.73 13.61
N LEU A 147 -7.53 2.81 12.76
CA LEU A 147 -7.45 2.13 11.48
C LEU A 147 -6.70 0.81 11.61
N THR A 148 -7.05 -0.16 10.76
CA THR A 148 -6.30 -1.41 10.66
C THR A 148 -5.12 -1.22 9.70
N PRO A 149 -3.87 -1.45 10.12
CA PRO A 149 -2.73 -1.37 9.22
C PRO A 149 -2.71 -2.54 8.23
N ILE A 150 -2.31 -2.26 6.99
CA ILE A 150 -1.98 -3.27 5.99
C ILE A 150 -0.49 -3.56 6.14
N ASN A 151 -0.13 -4.57 6.94
CA ASN A 151 1.26 -4.82 7.35
C ASN A 151 1.71 -6.29 7.27
N ASP A 152 0.86 -7.20 6.77
CA ASP A 152 1.21 -8.61 6.57
C ASP A 152 1.99 -8.81 5.26
N PHE A 153 3.19 -8.24 5.23
CA PHE A 153 4.09 -8.32 4.08
C PHE A 153 4.97 -9.56 4.19
N LEU A 154 5.07 -10.29 3.08
CA LEU A 154 5.94 -11.45 2.93
C LEU A 154 7.08 -11.14 1.97
N PRO A 155 8.27 -11.78 2.14
CA PRO A 155 9.32 -11.71 1.15
C PRO A 155 8.81 -12.06 -0.25
N ILE A 156 9.29 -11.36 -1.29
CA ILE A 156 8.82 -11.57 -2.67
C ILE A 156 9.02 -12.99 -3.20
N THR A 157 9.87 -13.79 -2.54
CA THR A 157 10.13 -15.19 -2.86
C THR A 157 9.18 -16.17 -2.16
N ASP A 158 8.37 -15.71 -1.21
CA ASP A 158 7.37 -16.51 -0.48
C ASP A 158 5.99 -16.36 -1.11
N TYR A 159 5.55 -17.35 -1.89
CA TYR A 159 4.25 -17.32 -2.57
C TYR A 159 3.07 -17.81 -1.70
N SER A 160 3.18 -17.85 -0.38
CA SER A 160 2.11 -18.37 0.49
C SER A 160 0.81 -17.56 0.42
N HIS A 161 0.85 -16.23 0.26
CA HIS A 161 -0.35 -15.41 -0.02
C HIS A 161 -0.97 -15.67 -1.40
N LEU A 162 -0.23 -16.34 -2.28
CA LEU A 162 -0.63 -16.69 -3.65
C LEU A 162 -0.83 -18.22 -3.81
N SER A 163 -1.19 -18.90 -2.72
CA SER A 163 -1.50 -20.34 -2.70
C SER A 163 -2.98 -20.58 -2.39
N ASN A 164 -3.59 -21.53 -3.13
CA ASN A 164 -4.99 -21.93 -3.00
C ASN A 164 -5.25 -22.73 -1.72
#